data_AF-A0A9X1TR85-F1
#
_entry.id   AF-A0A9X1TR85-F1
#
_cell.length_a   1.000
_cell.length_b   1.000
_cell.length_c   1.000
_cell.angle_alpha   90.00
_cell.angle_beta   90.00
_cell.angle_gamma   90.00
#
_symmetry.space_group_name_H-M   'P 1'
#
loop_
_entity.id
_entity.type
_entity.pdbx_description
1 polymer ?
#
loop_
_entity_poly.entity_id
_entity_poly.type
_entity_poly.pdbx_seq_one_letter_code
_entity_poly.pdbx_strand_id
1 'polypeptide(L)'
;MKKPMKRFLLLIAGVVMLGFVSSCKEEGPHKDDIVKFSAVINSSATVPKATSAGQGTGVFEYNKATMELKYNINYQNVTPTSVNIHTASPSWEAGPLVFTLADKPTGSQVQGTQKLNTEQQTQLILGMMYVNIPSVNNIYGEIRGQILADKIEE
;
A
#
# COMPACT_ATOMS: atom_id res chain seq x y z
N MET A 1 81.55 3.94 41.33
CA MET A 1 80.95 2.84 40.54
C MET A 1 79.72 3.38 39.81
N LYS A 2 79.76 3.37 38.46
CA LYS A 2 78.68 3.48 37.44
C LYS A 2 77.57 4.59 37.53
N LYS A 3 77.64 5.55 36.60
CA LYS A 3 76.54 6.31 35.94
C LYS A 3 75.83 5.41 34.89
N PRO A 4 74.76 5.80 34.12
CA PRO A 4 73.77 6.91 34.21
C PRO A 4 72.30 6.55 33.76
N MET A 5 71.44 7.59 33.67
CA MET A 5 70.51 7.90 32.54
C MET A 5 68.99 7.53 32.57
N LYS A 6 68.17 8.60 32.60
CA LYS A 6 67.17 9.07 31.60
C LYS A 6 65.73 8.50 31.55
N ARG A 7 64.80 9.46 31.30
CA ARG A 7 63.52 9.45 30.53
C ARG A 7 62.22 9.48 31.36
N PHE A 8 61.41 10.54 31.21
CA PHE A 8 60.19 10.67 30.37
C PHE A 8 58.97 10.65 31.33
N LEU A 9 57.83 11.34 31.21
CA LEU A 9 57.25 12.25 30.24
C LEU A 9 55.86 12.68 30.78
N LEU A 10 55.43 13.87 30.36
CA LEU A 10 54.06 14.28 30.00
C LEU A 10 52.89 14.25 31.02
N LEU A 11 52.42 15.47 31.31
CA LEU A 11 51.04 15.87 31.58
C LEU A 11 50.07 15.29 30.53
N ILE A 12 48.92 14.78 30.96
CA ILE A 12 47.75 14.57 30.09
C ILE A 12 46.54 15.25 30.73
N ALA A 13 46.16 16.39 30.16
CA ALA A 13 44.80 16.90 30.19
C ALA A 13 43.98 16.17 29.11
N GLY A 14 42.77 15.72 29.42
CA GLY A 14 41.98 14.89 28.50
C GLY A 14 40.48 15.05 28.67
N VAL A 15 39.98 16.17 28.14
CA VAL A 15 38.70 16.43 27.45
C VAL A 15 37.46 15.58 27.83
N VAL A 16 36.45 16.26 28.38
CA VAL A 16 35.06 15.80 28.49
C VAL A 16 34.42 15.76 27.09
N MET A 17 34.06 14.58 26.60
CA MET A 17 33.27 14.40 25.38
C MET A 17 31.78 14.60 25.69
N LEU A 18 31.24 15.75 25.30
CA LEU A 18 29.80 15.99 25.17
C LEU A 18 29.31 15.26 23.91
N GLY A 19 28.65 14.12 24.10
CA GLY A 19 27.99 13.39 23.03
C GLY A 19 26.77 14.18 22.53
N PHE A 20 26.84 14.68 21.29
CA PHE A 20 25.67 15.12 20.55
C PHE A 20 24.91 13.88 20.08
N VAL A 21 23.81 13.55 20.77
CA VAL A 21 22.80 12.66 20.21
C VAL A 21 22.14 13.39 19.05
N SER A 22 22.52 13.03 17.82
CA SER A 22 21.85 13.50 16.61
C SER A 22 20.46 12.89 16.60
N SER A 23 19.48 13.68 17.05
CA SER A 23 18.06 13.38 16.94
C SER A 23 17.74 13.28 15.45
N CYS A 24 17.73 12.06 14.91
CA CYS A 24 17.20 11.81 13.58
C CYS A 24 15.71 12.15 13.64
N LYS A 25 15.37 13.33 13.15
CA LYS A 25 14.00 13.77 12.99
C LYS A 25 13.38 12.87 11.92
N GLU A 26 12.46 12.01 12.34
CA GLU A 26 11.67 11.19 11.43
C GLU A 26 10.78 12.17 10.63
N GLU A 27 11.25 12.57 9.45
CA GLU A 27 10.46 13.38 8.54
C GLU A 27 9.35 12.48 8.01
N GLY A 28 8.09 12.89 8.24
CA GLY A 28 6.94 12.22 7.63
C GLY A 28 7.09 12.17 6.10
N PRO A 29 6.35 11.29 5.42
CA PRO A 29 6.58 11.02 4.02
C PRO A 29 6.54 12.31 3.18
N HIS A 30 7.59 12.53 2.39
CA HIS A 30 7.61 13.64 1.45
C HIS A 30 6.45 13.47 0.46
N LYS A 31 5.76 14.56 0.13
CA LYS A 31 4.59 14.55 -0.76
C LYS A 31 4.90 13.89 -2.13
N ASP A 32 6.16 13.97 -2.57
CA ASP A 32 6.65 13.40 -3.82
C ASP A 32 6.76 11.86 -3.80
N ASP A 33 6.60 11.23 -2.63
CA ASP A 33 6.64 9.79 -2.47
C ASP A 33 5.27 9.11 -2.59
N ILE A 34 4.19 9.88 -2.62
CA ILE A 34 2.82 9.36 -2.70
C ILE A 34 2.31 9.35 -4.14
N VAL A 35 1.91 8.18 -4.62
CA VAL A 35 1.21 8.00 -5.90
C VAL A 35 -0.25 7.67 -5.64
N LYS A 36 -1.18 8.36 -6.33
CA LYS A 36 -2.62 8.17 -6.16
C LYS A 36 -3.20 7.30 -7.26
N PHE A 37 -4.16 6.47 -6.89
CA PHE A 37 -4.89 5.59 -7.79
C PHE A 37 -6.37 5.62 -7.47
N SER A 38 -7.18 5.30 -8.48
CA SER A 38 -8.62 5.16 -8.34
C SER A 38 -9.15 3.93 -9.07
N ALA A 39 -10.34 3.49 -8.67
CA ALA A 39 -11.09 2.42 -9.31
C ALA A 39 -12.57 2.79 -9.37
N VAL A 40 -13.16 2.69 -10.57
CA VAL A 40 -14.62 2.68 -10.75
C VAL A 40 -15.08 1.23 -10.71
N ILE A 41 -15.98 0.90 -9.78
CA ILE A 41 -16.34 -0.50 -9.47
C ILE A 41 -17.80 -0.73 -9.87
N ASN A 42 -18.06 -1.68 -10.75
CA ASN A 42 -19.41 -2.06 -11.19
C ASN A 42 -19.42 -3.49 -11.77
N SER A 43 -20.58 -3.95 -12.25
CA SER A 43 -20.77 -5.33 -12.74
C SER A 43 -20.27 -5.55 -14.18
N SER A 44 -19.94 -4.51 -14.96
CA SER A 44 -19.68 -4.63 -16.40
C SER A 44 -18.46 -5.49 -16.76
N ALA A 45 -17.42 -5.45 -15.93
CA ALA A 45 -16.16 -6.19 -16.12
C ALA A 45 -16.14 -7.55 -15.39
N THR A 46 -17.28 -8.02 -14.88
CA THR A 46 -17.32 -9.31 -14.16
C THR A 46 -17.28 -10.49 -15.13
N VAL A 47 -16.51 -11.51 -14.76
CA VAL A 47 -16.45 -12.80 -15.47
C VAL A 47 -16.53 -13.93 -14.44
N PRO A 48 -17.58 -14.78 -14.48
CA PRO A 48 -18.78 -14.69 -15.34
C PRO A 48 -19.55 -13.38 -15.16
N LYS A 49 -20.30 -12.96 -16.20
CA LYS A 49 -21.04 -11.69 -16.16
C LYS A 49 -22.15 -11.73 -15.12
N ALA A 50 -22.04 -10.88 -14.12
CA ALA A 50 -23.09 -10.60 -13.13
C ALA A 50 -24.07 -9.56 -13.69
N THR A 51 -25.36 -9.75 -13.42
CA THR A 51 -26.39 -8.72 -13.60
C THR A 51 -26.69 -8.12 -12.23
N SER A 52 -26.01 -7.03 -11.88
CA SER A 52 -26.18 -6.36 -10.59
C SER A 52 -26.21 -4.83 -10.77
N ALA A 53 -27.01 -4.16 -9.93
CA ALA A 53 -27.02 -2.71 -9.74
C ALA A 53 -25.97 -2.25 -8.71
N GLY A 54 -25.15 -3.18 -8.21
CA GLY A 54 -24.00 -2.91 -7.37
C GLY A 54 -23.05 -1.92 -8.04
N GLN A 55 -22.55 -0.98 -7.25
CA GLN A 55 -21.60 0.03 -7.71
C GLN A 55 -20.70 0.47 -6.56
N GLY A 56 -19.52 0.98 -6.90
CA GLY A 56 -18.57 1.48 -5.92
C GLY A 56 -17.46 2.32 -6.52
N THR A 57 -16.66 2.87 -5.63
CA THR A 57 -15.45 3.62 -5.93
C THR A 57 -14.34 3.19 -4.97
N GLY A 58 -13.11 3.14 -5.47
CA GLY A 58 -11.91 2.96 -4.65
C GLY A 58 -10.97 4.12 -4.86
N VAL A 59 -10.40 4.63 -3.77
CA VAL A 59 -9.31 5.60 -3.77
C VAL A 59 -8.13 5.00 -3.00
N PHE A 60 -6.95 5.12 -3.57
CA PHE A 60 -5.73 4.52 -3.02
C PHE A 60 -4.57 5.53 -3.04
N GLU A 61 -3.75 5.47 -2.00
CA GLU A 61 -2.51 6.26 -1.88
C GLU A 61 -1.37 5.31 -1.56
N TYR A 62 -0.42 5.19 -2.49
CA TYR A 62 0.75 4.33 -2.33
C TYR A 62 1.98 5.16 -1.97
N ASN A 63 2.62 4.81 -0.85
CA ASN A 63 3.88 5.41 -0.42
C ASN A 63 5.07 4.59 -0.91
N LYS A 64 5.87 5.15 -1.82
CA LYS A 64 7.05 4.49 -2.40
C LYS A 64 8.15 4.18 -1.39
N ALA A 65 8.28 4.97 -0.33
CA ALA A 65 9.32 4.81 0.68
C ALA A 65 8.98 3.70 1.70
N THR A 66 7.72 3.63 2.14
CA THR A 66 7.28 2.64 3.15
C THR A 66 6.66 1.38 2.54
N MET A 67 6.35 1.40 1.24
CA MET A 67 5.59 0.40 0.50
C MET A 67 4.16 0.20 1.03
N GLU A 68 3.61 1.19 1.71
CA GLU A 68 2.25 1.13 2.26
C GLU A 68 1.23 1.64 1.24
N LEU A 69 0.20 0.82 0.97
CA LEU A 69 -0.98 1.18 0.21
C LEU A 69 -2.12 1.51 1.18
N LYS A 70 -2.47 2.78 1.31
CA LYS A 70 -3.69 3.21 1.98
C LYS A 70 -4.86 3.11 1.02
N TYR A 71 -6.01 2.63 1.49
CA TYR A 71 -7.20 2.45 0.67
C TYR A 71 -8.47 2.95 1.38
N ASN A 72 -9.41 3.46 0.59
CA ASN A 72 -10.79 3.68 0.97
C ASN A 72 -11.71 3.25 -0.18
N ILE A 73 -12.54 2.25 0.05
CA ILE A 73 -13.46 1.68 -0.92
C ILE A 73 -14.88 1.84 -0.41
N ASN A 74 -15.72 2.51 -1.19
CA ASN A 74 -17.15 2.67 -0.93
C ASN A 74 -17.96 1.88 -1.94
N TYR A 75 -19.03 1.22 -1.49
CA TYR A 75 -19.91 0.44 -2.36
C TYR A 75 -21.37 0.48 -1.89
N GLN A 76 -22.29 0.30 -2.84
CA GLN A 76 -23.74 0.34 -2.62
C GLN A 76 -24.42 -0.76 -3.45
N ASN A 77 -25.63 -1.14 -3.05
CA ASN A 77 -26.46 -2.15 -3.72
C ASN A 77 -25.78 -3.53 -3.87
N VAL A 78 -24.88 -3.88 -2.97
CA VAL A 78 -24.20 -5.18 -2.90
C VAL A 78 -24.06 -5.58 -1.42
N THR A 79 -24.16 -6.87 -1.14
CA THR A 79 -23.86 -7.45 0.17
C THR A 79 -22.61 -8.31 0.05
N PRO A 80 -21.41 -7.77 0.34
CA PRO A 80 -20.16 -8.48 0.10
C PRO A 80 -19.97 -9.68 1.02
N THR A 81 -19.44 -10.77 0.47
CA THR A 81 -18.85 -11.83 1.29
C THR A 81 -17.40 -11.49 1.66
N SER A 82 -16.71 -10.72 0.82
CA SER A 82 -15.39 -10.14 1.09
C SER A 82 -15.12 -8.95 0.18
N VAL A 83 -14.02 -8.23 0.44
CA VAL A 83 -13.44 -7.24 -0.50
C VAL A 83 -12.01 -7.66 -0.77
N ASN A 84 -11.72 -8.00 -2.03
CA ASN A 84 -10.46 -8.64 -2.42
C ASN A 84 -9.72 -7.78 -3.46
N ILE A 85 -8.39 -7.86 -3.46
CA ILE A 85 -7.55 -7.43 -4.57
C ILE A 85 -7.08 -8.65 -5.35
N HIS A 86 -7.33 -8.65 -6.64
CA HIS A 86 -6.86 -9.65 -7.60
C HIS A 86 -5.91 -9.00 -8.59
N THR A 87 -5.17 -9.82 -9.35
CA THR A 87 -4.31 -9.31 -10.42
C THR A 87 -4.66 -9.87 -11.80
N ALA A 88 -5.06 -8.98 -12.70
CA ALA A 88 -5.20 -9.19 -14.13
C ALA A 88 -5.20 -7.82 -14.81
N SER A 89 -4.80 -7.76 -16.07
CA SER A 89 -4.93 -6.55 -16.87
C SER A 89 -5.42 -6.93 -18.26
N PRO A 90 -6.66 -6.59 -18.63
CA PRO A 90 -7.66 -5.82 -17.85
C PRO A 90 -8.54 -6.70 -16.93
N SER A 91 -9.34 -6.06 -16.06
CA SER A 91 -10.15 -6.70 -15.01
C SER A 91 -11.28 -7.62 -15.48
N TRP A 92 -11.55 -7.64 -16.79
CA TRP A 92 -12.43 -8.63 -17.41
C TRP A 92 -11.75 -9.99 -17.60
N GLU A 93 -10.46 -10.12 -17.28
CA GLU A 93 -9.80 -11.41 -17.13
C GLU A 93 -9.86 -11.88 -15.67
N ALA A 94 -10.01 -13.20 -15.47
CA ALA A 94 -9.99 -13.78 -14.13
C ALA A 94 -8.54 -13.90 -13.64
N GLY A 95 -8.20 -13.13 -12.60
CA GLY A 95 -6.88 -13.11 -11.98
C GLY A 95 -6.80 -13.86 -10.65
N PRO A 96 -5.61 -14.32 -10.21
CA PRO A 96 -5.43 -14.85 -8.86
C PRO A 96 -5.68 -13.79 -7.78
N LEU A 97 -6.06 -14.26 -6.59
CA LEU A 97 -6.16 -13.42 -5.40
C LEU A 97 -4.76 -12.95 -4.98
N VAL A 98 -4.60 -11.65 -4.76
CA VAL A 98 -3.36 -11.07 -4.22
C VAL A 98 -3.46 -10.94 -2.70
N PHE A 99 -4.52 -10.30 -2.21
CA PHE A 99 -4.83 -10.19 -0.77
C PHE A 99 -6.29 -9.80 -0.52
N THR A 100 -6.78 -10.07 0.69
CA THR A 100 -8.13 -9.70 1.15
C THR A 100 -8.07 -8.44 2.01
N LEU A 101 -8.85 -7.42 1.66
CA LEU A 101 -8.94 -6.17 2.41
C LEU A 101 -9.94 -6.23 3.56
N ALA A 102 -11.01 -7.02 3.40
CA ALA A 102 -11.98 -7.29 4.44
C ALA A 102 -12.68 -8.64 4.21
N ASP A 103 -12.86 -9.41 5.27
CA ASP A 103 -13.70 -10.61 5.30
C ASP A 103 -15.03 -10.27 5.97
N LYS A 104 -16.14 -10.57 5.29
CA LYS A 104 -17.52 -10.27 5.74
C LYS A 104 -17.69 -8.84 6.30
N PRO A 105 -17.33 -7.79 5.53
CA PRO A 105 -17.45 -6.42 6.01
C PRO A 105 -18.90 -6.07 6.34
N THR A 106 -19.08 -5.32 7.42
CA THR A 106 -20.38 -4.70 7.75
C THR A 106 -20.42 -3.27 7.21
N GLY A 107 -21.56 -2.88 6.65
CA GLY A 107 -21.74 -1.56 6.05
C GLY A 107 -21.20 -1.42 4.61
N SER A 108 -21.04 -0.17 4.19
CA SER A 108 -20.83 0.23 2.78
C SER A 108 -19.43 0.80 2.50
N GLN A 109 -18.50 0.68 3.44
CA GLN A 109 -17.15 1.22 3.31
C GLN A 109 -16.09 0.28 3.91
N VAL A 110 -14.98 0.10 3.20
CA VAL A 110 -13.80 -0.64 3.66
C VAL A 110 -12.57 0.26 3.50
N GLN A 111 -11.87 0.53 4.60
CA GLN A 111 -10.69 1.40 4.62
C GLN A 111 -9.58 0.79 5.48
N GLY A 112 -8.33 1.13 5.17
CA GLY A 112 -7.18 0.61 5.90
C GLY A 112 -5.87 0.86 5.17
N THR A 113 -4.85 0.10 5.57
CA THR A 113 -3.54 0.08 4.92
C THR A 113 -3.10 -1.35 4.65
N GLN A 114 -2.39 -1.56 3.55
CA GLN A 114 -1.81 -2.83 3.16
C GLN A 114 -0.35 -2.61 2.77
N LYS A 115 0.59 -3.25 3.46
CA LYS A 115 1.99 -3.24 3.05
C LYS A 115 2.16 -4.15 1.83
N LEU A 116 2.72 -3.61 0.76
CA LEU A 116 3.00 -4.35 -0.47
C LEU A 116 4.42 -4.91 -0.46
N ASN A 117 4.61 -6.04 -1.13
CA ASN A 117 5.92 -6.51 -1.54
C ASN A 117 6.28 -5.93 -2.93
N THR A 118 7.51 -6.19 -3.41
CA THR A 118 8.01 -5.63 -4.68
C THR A 118 7.22 -6.08 -5.91
N GLU A 119 6.76 -7.33 -5.92
CA GLU A 119 5.92 -7.86 -7.01
C GLU A 119 4.56 -7.15 -7.05
N GLN A 120 3.91 -7.03 -5.90
CA GLN A 120 2.64 -6.35 -5.72
C GLN A 120 2.74 -4.85 -6.07
N GLN A 121 3.82 -4.18 -5.66
CA GLN A 121 4.10 -2.81 -6.10
C GLN A 121 4.17 -2.72 -7.63
N THR A 122 4.87 -3.64 -8.27
CA THR A 122 5.01 -3.66 -9.74
C THR A 122 3.64 -3.85 -10.39
N GLN A 123 2.83 -4.81 -9.91
CA GLN A 123 1.46 -5.03 -10.37
C GLN A 123 0.57 -3.80 -10.18
N LEU A 124 0.69 -3.07 -9.07
CA LEU A 124 -0.05 -1.84 -8.82
C LEU A 124 0.34 -0.75 -9.83
N ILE A 125 1.64 -0.50 -10.00
CA ILE A 125 2.16 0.56 -10.87
C ILE A 125 1.82 0.28 -12.35
N LEU A 126 1.84 -0.98 -12.77
CA LEU A 126 1.47 -1.40 -14.12
C LEU A 126 -0.05 -1.47 -14.35
N GLY A 127 -0.88 -1.10 -13.36
CA GLY A 127 -2.34 -1.14 -13.49
C GLY A 127 -2.87 -2.55 -13.67
N MET A 128 -2.24 -3.55 -13.05
CA MET A 128 -2.63 -4.96 -13.11
C MET A 128 -3.47 -5.40 -11.92
N MET A 129 -3.73 -4.54 -10.95
CA MET A 129 -4.56 -4.85 -9.79
C MET A 129 -6.00 -4.39 -9.99
N TYR A 130 -6.97 -5.18 -9.53
CA TYR A 130 -8.37 -4.79 -9.51
C TYR A 130 -9.06 -5.16 -8.21
N VAL A 131 -10.02 -4.33 -7.79
CA VAL A 131 -10.93 -4.64 -6.69
C VAL A 131 -11.95 -5.65 -7.18
N ASN A 132 -12.18 -6.71 -6.41
CA ASN A 132 -13.22 -7.70 -6.63
C ASN A 132 -14.10 -7.81 -5.37
N ILE A 133 -15.40 -7.60 -5.52
CA ILE A 133 -16.38 -7.68 -4.42
C ILE A 133 -17.37 -8.80 -4.76
N PRO A 134 -17.13 -10.03 -4.28
CA PRO A 134 -18.06 -11.13 -4.42
C PRO A 134 -19.25 -11.00 -3.47
N SER A 135 -20.36 -11.66 -3.84
CA SER A 135 -21.51 -11.87 -2.98
C SER A 135 -21.87 -13.36 -2.94
N VAL A 136 -22.88 -13.72 -2.14
CA VAL A 136 -23.38 -15.11 -2.08
C VAL A 136 -23.87 -15.60 -3.46
N ASN A 137 -24.51 -14.72 -4.24
CA ASN A 137 -25.06 -15.08 -5.55
C ASN A 137 -24.03 -14.96 -6.68
N ASN A 138 -22.99 -14.15 -6.49
CA ASN A 138 -21.94 -13.91 -7.49
C ASN A 138 -20.56 -14.16 -6.85
N ILE A 139 -20.25 -15.44 -6.58
CA ILE A 139 -19.07 -15.84 -5.79
C ILE A 139 -17.73 -15.50 -6.46
N TYR A 140 -17.70 -15.36 -7.79
CA TYR A 140 -16.51 -14.95 -8.53
C TYR A 140 -16.33 -13.43 -8.57
N GLY A 141 -17.31 -12.66 -8.11
CA GLY A 141 -17.33 -11.20 -8.17
C GLY A 141 -18.70 -10.70 -8.64
N GLU A 142 -19.38 -9.93 -7.79
CA GLU A 142 -20.60 -9.22 -8.19
C GLU A 142 -20.26 -7.90 -8.89
N ILE A 143 -19.21 -7.22 -8.40
CA ILE A 143 -18.69 -5.98 -8.99
C ILE A 143 -17.15 -5.99 -8.94
N ARG A 144 -16.54 -5.40 -9.98
CA ARG A 144 -15.08 -5.25 -10.13
C ARG A 144 -14.70 -3.87 -10.63
N GLY A 145 -13.48 -3.45 -10.33
CA GLY A 145 -12.91 -2.20 -10.85
C GLY A 145 -11.39 -2.25 -10.91
N GLN A 146 -10.82 -1.93 -12.08
CA GLN A 146 -9.37 -1.83 -12.24
C GLN A 146 -8.84 -0.67 -11.40
N ILE A 147 -7.72 -0.89 -10.70
CA ILE A 147 -6.99 0.15 -9.99
C ILE A 147 -6.00 0.78 -10.97
N LEU A 148 -6.19 2.06 -11.26
CA LEU A 148 -5.40 2.81 -12.24
C LEU A 148 -4.82 4.06 -11.59
N ALA A 149 -3.62 4.46 -12.00
CA ALA A 149 -3.01 5.69 -11.54
C ALA A 149 -3.89 6.89 -11.94
N ASP A 150 -4.08 7.82 -11.00
CA ASP A 150 -4.78 9.06 -11.29
C ASP A 150 -3.95 9.87 -12.30
N LYS A 151 -4.62 10.53 -13.25
CA LYS A 151 -3.92 11.43 -14.16
C LYS A 151 -3.32 12.56 -13.33
N ILE A 152 -2.01 12.73 -13.40
CA ILE A 152 -1.36 13.93 -12.89
C ILE A 152 -1.74 15.02 -13.90
N GLU A 153 -2.62 15.94 -13.49
CA GLU A 153 -2.83 17.17 -14.26
C GLU A 153 -1.54 17.99 -14.14
N GLU A 154 -0.81 18.08 -15.26
CA GLU A 154 0.35 18.98 -15.44
C GLU A 154 -0.09 20.43 -15.69
#